data_AF-A0A1C5DKQ9-F1
#
_entry.id   AF-A0A1C5DKQ9-F1
#
_cell.length_a   1.000
_cell.length_b   1.000
_cell.length_c   1.000
_cell.angle_alpha   90.00
_cell.angle_beta   90.00
_cell.angle_gamma   90.00
#
_symmetry.space_group_name_H-M   'P 1'
#
loop_
_entity.id
_entity.type
_entity.pdbx_description
1 polymer ?
#
loop_
_entity_poly.entity_id
_entity_poly.type
_entity_poly.pdbx_seq_one_letter_code
_entity_poly.pdbx_strand_id
1 'polypeptide(L)'
;MIAVIVAVGAGGSVYALLNGGVESKGGGTAGPAPASRSASPTGSGERGPDPSSPSSSGAGAVPDAYLGTWAATIDSTSGTNTRRLTIRQGKVGEDVLTLEAQGPAQGGGMYHCVFTAELSQAPYAGGPLEIGPSVVTSGEPLSSCSPGDPTEVSLLPDGRLQRAQQGGGESLTYTRQ
;
A
#
# COMPACT_ATOMS: atom_id res chain seq x y z
N MET A 1 -23.13 41.99 -1.08
CA MET A 1 -22.80 40.66 -1.62
C MET A 1 -21.89 40.87 -2.82
N ILE A 2 -20.64 40.38 -2.76
CA ILE A 2 -19.68 40.51 -3.85
C ILE A 2 -19.68 39.18 -4.61
N ALA A 3 -20.00 39.22 -5.90
CA ALA A 3 -19.98 38.07 -6.80
C ALA A 3 -18.56 37.89 -7.34
N VAL A 4 -18.01 36.68 -7.21
CA VAL A 4 -16.73 36.31 -7.80
C VAL A 4 -17.01 35.22 -8.84
N ILE A 5 -16.86 35.58 -10.10
CA ILE A 5 -16.87 34.67 -11.25
C ILE A 5 -15.42 34.25 -11.48
N VAL A 6 -15.13 32.95 -11.49
CA VAL A 6 -13.86 32.41 -11.98
C VAL A 6 -14.15 31.32 -13.01
N ALA A 7 -13.48 31.46 -14.14
CA ALA A 7 -13.76 30.82 -15.42
C ALA A 7 -13.24 29.37 -15.51
N VAL A 8 -13.94 28.59 -16.35
CA VAL A 8 -13.61 27.23 -16.79
C VAL A 8 -12.43 27.24 -17.76
N GLY A 9 -11.43 26.39 -17.52
CA GLY A 9 -10.40 26.03 -18.48
C GLY A 9 -10.55 24.55 -18.88
N ALA A 10 -10.89 24.31 -20.14
CA ALA A 10 -10.97 22.99 -20.75
C ALA A 10 -9.69 22.68 -21.55
N GLY A 11 -9.32 21.41 -21.63
CA GLY A 11 -8.57 20.85 -22.75
C GLY A 11 -7.14 20.41 -22.46
N GLY A 12 -6.94 19.10 -22.35
CA GLY A 12 -5.66 18.45 -22.57
C GLY A 12 -5.85 17.29 -23.54
N SER A 13 -5.32 17.41 -24.75
CA SER A 13 -5.36 16.38 -25.79
C SER A 13 -4.30 15.31 -25.52
N VAL A 14 -4.65 14.03 -25.69
CA VAL A 14 -3.68 12.91 -25.70
C VAL A 14 -3.42 12.54 -27.16
N TYR A 15 -2.15 12.54 -27.59
CA TYR A 15 -1.75 11.99 -28.89
C TYR A 15 -0.88 10.74 -28.71
N ALA A 16 -1.18 9.78 -29.60
CA ALA A 16 -0.79 8.38 -29.67
C ALA A 16 0.70 8.10 -29.91
N LEU A 17 1.12 6.84 -29.78
CA LEU A 17 1.65 6.05 -30.92
C LEU A 17 1.92 4.58 -30.58
N LEU A 18 1.81 3.78 -31.64
CA LEU A 18 1.71 2.34 -31.76
C LEU A 18 2.98 1.58 -31.32
N ASN A 19 2.82 0.32 -30.90
CA ASN A 19 3.80 -0.70 -31.29
C ASN A 19 3.07 -1.93 -31.84
N GLY A 20 3.38 -2.24 -33.10
CA GLY A 20 2.70 -3.21 -33.94
C GLY A 20 2.92 -4.67 -33.52
N GLY A 21 1.96 -5.49 -33.91
CA GLY A 21 1.98 -6.94 -33.71
C GLY A 21 2.96 -7.66 -34.63
N VAL A 22 3.33 -8.87 -34.20
CA VAL A 22 3.66 -9.98 -35.08
C VAL A 22 3.01 -11.24 -34.53
N GLU A 23 1.80 -11.52 -35.04
CA GLU A 23 1.31 -12.89 -35.14
C GLU A 23 2.17 -13.61 -36.19
N SER A 24 2.71 -14.77 -35.83
CA SER A 24 3.20 -15.75 -36.81
C SER A 24 2.75 -17.13 -36.37
N LYS A 25 1.59 -17.51 -36.93
CA LYS A 25 1.03 -18.85 -36.93
C LYS A 25 1.72 -19.64 -38.05
N GLY A 26 2.65 -20.52 -37.69
CA GLY A 26 3.29 -21.46 -38.61
C GLY A 26 2.96 -22.90 -38.19
N GLY A 27 2.16 -23.60 -38.99
CA GLY A 27 2.02 -25.05 -38.92
C GLY A 27 2.83 -25.73 -40.03
N GLY A 28 3.26 -26.98 -39.79
CA GLY A 28 3.64 -27.92 -40.86
C GLY A 28 4.93 -28.75 -40.65
N THR A 29 4.72 -30.05 -40.38
CA THR A 29 5.44 -31.23 -40.94
C THR A 29 6.93 -31.53 -40.64
N ALA A 30 7.13 -32.56 -39.79
CA ALA A 30 7.88 -33.82 -39.96
C ALA A 30 9.31 -33.89 -40.57
N GLY A 31 10.28 -34.23 -39.69
CA GLY A 31 11.36 -35.24 -39.84
C GLY A 31 12.68 -34.84 -40.53
N PRO A 32 13.80 -35.60 -40.39
CA PRO A 32 14.22 -36.59 -39.40
C PRO A 32 15.55 -36.21 -38.67
N ALA A 33 15.91 -36.96 -37.61
CA ALA A 33 17.21 -36.90 -36.95
C ALA A 33 18.34 -37.56 -37.77
N PRO A 34 19.60 -37.13 -37.56
CA PRO A 34 20.68 -38.11 -37.39
C PRO A 34 21.60 -37.82 -36.19
N ALA A 35 22.32 -38.87 -35.80
CA ALA A 35 23.04 -39.05 -34.56
C ALA A 35 24.43 -38.40 -34.46
N SER A 36 24.84 -38.20 -33.20
CA SER A 36 26.19 -38.32 -32.60
C SER A 36 27.40 -37.68 -33.29
N ARG A 37 27.99 -36.67 -32.63
CA ARG A 37 29.45 -36.53 -32.53
C ARG A 37 29.86 -36.08 -31.13
N SER A 38 30.71 -36.89 -30.50
CA SER A 38 31.51 -36.53 -29.33
C SER A 38 32.37 -35.30 -29.62
N ALA A 39 32.42 -34.38 -28.66
CA ALA A 39 33.63 -33.60 -28.33
C ALA A 39 33.39 -32.90 -26.98
N SER A 40 34.01 -33.41 -25.92
CA SER A 40 34.30 -32.59 -24.75
C SER A 40 35.44 -31.64 -25.12
N PRO A 41 35.30 -30.35 -24.82
CA PRO A 41 36.43 -29.63 -24.27
C PRO A 41 36.05 -28.97 -22.94
N THR A 42 36.93 -29.19 -21.96
CA THR A 42 37.10 -28.36 -20.76
C THR A 42 36.92 -26.89 -21.11
N GLY A 43 35.84 -26.30 -20.61
CA GLY A 43 35.59 -24.87 -20.58
C GLY A 43 35.11 -24.51 -19.20
N SER A 44 36.06 -24.22 -18.31
CA SER A 44 35.83 -23.55 -17.04
C SER A 44 35.28 -22.16 -17.33
N GLY A 45 33.97 -22.08 -17.58
CA GLY A 45 33.23 -20.84 -17.61
C GLY A 45 32.82 -20.52 -16.19
N GLU A 46 33.56 -19.60 -15.57
CA GLU A 46 33.20 -18.90 -14.34
C GLU A 46 31.70 -18.58 -14.38
N ARG A 47 30.91 -19.25 -13.54
CA ARG A 47 29.53 -18.85 -13.26
C ARG A 47 29.66 -17.51 -12.54
N GLY A 48 29.61 -16.42 -13.31
CA GLY A 48 29.51 -15.08 -12.74
C GLY A 48 28.38 -15.08 -11.72
N PRO A 49 28.55 -14.44 -10.55
CA PRO A 49 27.51 -14.44 -9.54
C PRO A 49 26.24 -13.89 -10.18
N ASP A 50 25.18 -14.70 -10.17
CA ASP A 50 23.83 -14.22 -10.35
C ASP A 50 23.68 -12.94 -9.52
N PRO A 51 23.09 -11.85 -10.03
CA PRO A 51 22.71 -10.74 -9.18
C PRO A 51 21.76 -11.33 -8.15
N SER A 52 22.28 -11.56 -6.96
CA SER A 52 21.52 -12.05 -5.84
C SER A 52 20.46 -10.99 -5.61
N SER A 53 19.24 -11.22 -6.10
CA SER A 53 18.06 -10.67 -5.46
C SER A 53 18.28 -10.90 -3.97
N PRO A 54 18.27 -9.88 -3.11
CA PRO A 54 18.39 -10.11 -1.69
C PRO A 54 17.18 -10.95 -1.30
N SER A 55 17.37 -12.25 -1.20
CA SER A 55 16.49 -13.16 -0.51
C SER A 55 16.60 -12.77 0.95
N SER A 56 15.82 -11.75 1.34
CA SER A 56 15.69 -11.35 2.73
C SER A 56 14.94 -12.45 3.46
N SER A 57 15.70 -13.46 3.88
CA SER A 57 15.30 -14.48 4.82
C SER A 57 14.83 -13.81 6.11
N GLY A 58 13.52 -13.53 6.23
CA GLY A 58 12.87 -13.17 7.50
C GLY A 58 12.57 -11.69 7.77
N ALA A 59 12.89 -10.76 6.88
CA ALA A 59 12.44 -9.36 7.04
C ALA A 59 11.06 -9.19 6.41
N GLY A 60 10.08 -8.64 7.14
CA GLY A 60 8.79 -8.29 6.55
C GLY A 60 8.93 -7.17 5.49
N ALA A 61 7.85 -6.91 4.76
CA ALA A 61 7.85 -5.99 3.63
C ALA A 61 7.74 -4.51 4.05
N VAL A 62 7.36 -4.20 5.30
CA VAL A 62 7.14 -2.82 5.74
C VAL A 62 8.47 -2.12 6.01
N PRO A 63 8.79 -0.97 5.37
CA PRO A 63 10.03 -0.26 5.64
C PRO A 63 10.09 0.27 7.08
N ASP A 64 11.28 0.23 7.68
CA ASP A 64 11.49 0.59 9.10
C ASP A 64 10.98 1.98 9.48
N ALA A 65 11.04 2.92 8.54
CA ALA A 65 10.59 4.29 8.75
C ALA A 65 9.08 4.40 9.04
N TYR A 66 8.27 3.40 8.68
CA TYR A 66 6.84 3.34 9.01
C TYR A 66 6.56 2.71 10.37
N LEU A 67 7.46 1.85 10.85
CA LEU A 67 7.26 1.05 12.06
C LEU A 67 7.13 1.92 13.31
N GLY A 68 6.31 1.46 14.25
CA GLY A 68 6.10 2.08 15.56
C GLY A 68 4.68 2.58 15.76
N THR A 69 4.50 3.45 16.76
CA THR A 69 3.22 4.03 17.12
C THR A 69 3.17 5.50 16.73
N TRP A 70 2.01 5.91 16.24
CA TRP A 70 1.68 7.23 15.74
C TRP A 70 0.36 7.69 16.34
N ALA A 71 0.23 8.98 16.63
CA ALA A 71 -0.99 9.54 17.21
C ALA A 71 -1.49 10.76 16.45
N ALA A 72 -2.81 10.92 16.41
CA ALA A 72 -3.49 12.09 15.89
C ALA A 72 -4.70 12.44 16.78
N THR A 73 -5.08 13.70 16.77
CA THR A 73 -6.28 14.23 17.43
C THR A 73 -7.18 14.91 16.41
N ILE A 74 -8.49 14.69 16.53
CA ILE A 74 -9.52 15.29 15.69
C ILE A 74 -10.51 15.97 16.62
N ASP A 75 -10.56 17.30 16.61
CA ASP A 75 -11.52 18.06 17.39
C ASP A 75 -12.87 18.11 16.68
N SER A 76 -13.94 17.87 17.44
CA SER A 76 -15.31 18.04 16.98
C SER A 76 -16.13 18.82 18.01
N THR A 77 -17.35 19.21 17.63
CA THR A 77 -18.30 19.88 18.55
C THR A 77 -18.62 19.05 19.79
N SER A 78 -18.51 17.73 19.72
CA SER A 78 -18.76 16.83 20.84
C SER A 78 -17.53 16.59 21.72
N GLY A 79 -16.34 17.07 21.29
CA GLY A 79 -15.07 16.91 22.00
C GLY A 79 -13.95 16.37 21.10
N THR A 80 -12.81 16.07 21.72
CA THR A 80 -11.62 15.57 21.02
C THR A 80 -11.70 14.06 20.82
N ASN A 81 -11.44 13.63 19.61
CA ASN A 81 -11.29 12.22 19.23
C ASN A 81 -9.80 11.94 19.06
N THR A 82 -9.33 10.82 19.58
CA THR A 82 -7.93 10.41 19.41
C THR A 82 -7.83 9.19 18.51
N ARG A 83 -6.71 9.10 17.80
CA ARG A 83 -6.36 8.01 16.92
C ARG A 83 -4.95 7.58 17.27
N ARG A 84 -4.78 6.32 17.69
CA ARG A 84 -3.49 5.69 17.93
C ARG A 84 -3.29 4.61 16.88
N LEU A 85 -2.34 4.83 15.99
CA LEU A 85 -2.01 3.97 14.88
C LEU A 85 -0.70 3.24 15.19
N THR A 86 -0.70 1.92 15.14
CA THR A 86 0.52 1.11 15.27
C THR A 86 0.79 0.38 13.96
N ILE A 87 2.00 0.51 13.45
CA ILE A 87 2.47 -0.20 12.27
C ILE A 87 3.58 -1.15 12.71
N ARG A 88 3.40 -2.43 12.41
CA ARG A 88 4.35 -3.51 12.70
C ARG A 88 4.90 -4.08 11.41
N GLN A 89 5.95 -4.88 11.55
CA GLN A 89 6.42 -5.65 10.41
C GLN A 89 5.40 -6.71 9.98
N GLY A 90 5.37 -6.99 8.67
CA GLY A 90 4.59 -8.07 8.08
C GLY A 90 4.77 -8.15 6.57
N LYS A 91 4.29 -9.24 5.99
CA LYS A 91 4.26 -9.51 4.55
C LYS A 91 2.95 -9.05 3.94
N VAL A 92 2.87 -9.07 2.61
CA VAL A 92 1.61 -8.85 1.89
C VAL A 92 0.58 -9.89 2.34
N GLY A 93 -0.63 -9.44 2.64
CA GLY A 93 -1.73 -10.24 3.20
C GLY A 93 -1.63 -10.50 4.70
N GLU A 94 -0.64 -9.94 5.41
CA GLU A 94 -0.60 -9.97 6.87
C GLU A 94 -1.13 -8.64 7.44
N ASP A 95 -1.81 -8.71 8.59
CA ASP A 95 -2.20 -7.53 9.37
C ASP A 95 -0.95 -6.75 9.81
N VAL A 96 -0.67 -5.61 9.19
CA VAL A 96 0.47 -4.75 9.54
C VAL A 96 0.06 -3.52 10.33
N LEU A 97 -1.22 -3.17 10.28
CA LEU A 97 -1.75 -1.94 10.84
C LEU A 97 -2.77 -2.26 11.94
N THR A 98 -2.64 -1.60 13.09
CA THR A 98 -3.66 -1.55 14.12
C THR A 98 -4.03 -0.10 14.37
N LEU A 99 -5.33 0.21 14.34
CA LEU A 99 -5.84 1.55 14.65
C LEU A 99 -6.77 1.47 15.85
N GLU A 100 -6.45 2.20 16.89
CA GLU A 100 -7.34 2.45 18.02
C GLU A 100 -7.96 3.85 17.84
N ALA A 101 -9.28 3.90 17.87
CA ALA A 101 -10.07 5.10 17.74
C ALA A 101 -10.92 5.26 19.00
N GLN A 102 -10.80 6.40 19.67
CA GLN A 102 -11.59 6.71 20.85
C GLN A 102 -12.06 8.16 20.83
N GLY A 103 -13.17 8.42 21.50
CA GLY A 103 -13.72 9.76 21.60
C GLY A 103 -15.17 9.76 22.06
N PRO A 104 -15.81 10.94 22.09
CA PRO A 104 -17.21 11.07 22.45
C PRO A 104 -18.11 10.42 21.38
N ALA A 105 -19.07 9.59 21.82
CA ALA A 105 -20.05 8.95 20.94
C ALA A 105 -21.25 9.87 20.63
N GLN A 106 -21.88 9.66 19.47
CA GLN A 106 -23.11 10.38 19.11
C GLN A 106 -24.24 9.91 20.04
N GLY A 107 -24.83 10.84 20.80
CA GLY A 107 -25.84 10.52 21.81
C GLY A 107 -25.31 10.43 23.25
N GLY A 108 -24.02 10.71 23.45
CA GLY A 108 -23.37 10.74 24.77
C GLY A 108 -22.55 9.48 25.07
N GLY A 109 -21.70 9.57 26.09
CA GLY A 109 -20.72 8.51 26.42
C GLY A 109 -19.47 8.57 25.54
N MET A 110 -18.66 7.52 25.63
CA MET A 110 -17.42 7.36 24.87
C MET A 110 -17.51 6.13 23.98
N TYR A 111 -16.88 6.21 22.81
CA TYR A 111 -16.59 5.02 21.99
C TYR A 111 -15.11 4.65 22.12
N HIS A 112 -14.84 3.36 22.00
CA HIS A 112 -13.51 2.81 21.75
C HIS A 112 -13.62 1.71 20.69
N CYS A 113 -12.91 1.87 19.58
CA CYS A 113 -12.89 0.94 18.47
C CYS A 113 -11.45 0.54 18.15
N VAL A 114 -11.23 -0.76 17.94
CA VAL A 114 -9.93 -1.29 17.52
C VAL A 114 -10.08 -1.97 16.18
N PHE A 115 -9.24 -1.57 15.23
CA PHE A 115 -9.25 -2.07 13.87
C PHE A 115 -7.91 -2.69 13.51
N THR A 116 -7.93 -3.70 12.64
CA THR A 116 -6.73 -4.20 11.96
C THR A 116 -6.89 -4.14 10.45
N ALA A 117 -5.78 -4.01 9.75
CA ALA A 117 -5.76 -4.02 8.29
C ALA A 117 -4.47 -4.62 7.73
N GLU A 118 -4.63 -5.29 6.60
CA GLU A 118 -3.56 -6.01 5.91
C GLU A 118 -2.73 -5.11 4.98
N LEU A 119 -1.47 -5.47 4.79
CA LEU A 119 -0.65 -4.92 3.71
C LEU A 119 -1.13 -5.50 2.38
N SER A 120 -1.67 -4.68 1.48
CA SER A 120 -2.29 -5.15 0.24
C SER A 120 -1.30 -5.47 -0.88
N GLN A 121 -0.16 -4.81 -0.91
CA GLN A 121 0.90 -5.07 -1.89
C GLN A 121 2.27 -4.71 -1.33
N ALA A 122 3.32 -5.22 -2.00
CA ALA A 122 4.69 -4.93 -1.61
C ALA A 122 4.98 -3.43 -1.86
N PRO A 123 5.51 -2.71 -0.86
CA PRO A 123 5.86 -1.31 -1.04
C PRO A 123 7.08 -1.18 -1.95
N TYR A 124 7.11 -0.12 -2.75
CA TYR A 124 8.27 0.28 -3.51
C TYR A 124 9.08 1.35 -2.75
N ALA A 125 10.34 1.53 -3.11
CA ALA A 125 11.25 2.43 -2.38
C ALA A 125 10.70 3.86 -2.33
N GLY A 126 10.49 4.38 -1.12
CA GLY A 126 9.96 5.73 -0.88
C GLY A 126 8.46 5.91 -1.17
N GLY A 127 7.76 4.86 -1.58
CA GLY A 127 6.31 4.87 -1.82
C GLY A 127 5.47 4.73 -0.56
N PRO A 128 4.14 4.94 -0.67
CA PRO A 128 3.21 4.66 0.42
C PRO A 128 3.12 3.16 0.73
N LEU A 129 2.65 2.84 1.92
CA LEU A 129 2.07 1.54 2.22
C LEU A 129 0.64 1.50 1.71
N GLU A 130 0.33 0.45 0.97
CA GLU A 130 -1.01 0.17 0.48
C GLU A 130 -1.70 -0.74 1.48
N ILE A 131 -2.67 -0.19 2.21
CA ILE A 131 -3.37 -0.89 3.29
C ILE A 131 -4.79 -1.24 2.83
N GLY A 132 -5.16 -2.50 3.03
CA GLY A 132 -6.49 -3.00 2.67
C GLY A 132 -7.61 -2.41 3.54
N PRO A 133 -8.87 -2.81 3.30
CA PRO A 133 -9.97 -2.46 4.18
C PRO A 133 -9.67 -2.89 5.61
N SER A 134 -10.03 -2.06 6.60
CA SER A 134 -9.82 -2.40 8.00
C SER A 134 -11.05 -3.08 8.59
N VAL A 135 -10.87 -4.13 9.37
CA VAL A 135 -11.95 -4.82 10.09
C VAL A 135 -12.01 -4.39 11.55
N VAL A 136 -13.20 -4.42 12.15
CA VAL A 136 -13.38 -4.18 13.59
C VAL A 136 -12.99 -5.45 14.34
N THR A 137 -12.00 -5.35 15.22
CA THR A 137 -11.57 -6.46 16.11
C THR A 137 -12.15 -6.34 17.51
N SER A 138 -12.40 -5.10 17.98
CA SER A 138 -13.09 -4.81 19.23
C SER A 138 -13.83 -3.47 19.13
N GLY A 139 -14.91 -3.31 19.91
CA GLY A 139 -15.73 -2.11 19.90
C GLY A 139 -16.59 -1.95 21.16
N GLU A 140 -16.58 -0.75 21.73
CA GLU A 140 -17.29 -0.38 22.95
C GLU A 140 -17.95 1.00 22.76
N PRO A 141 -19.28 1.06 22.54
CA PRO A 141 -20.12 -0.04 22.11
C PRO A 141 -19.81 -0.44 20.65
N LEU A 142 -19.95 -1.73 20.33
CA LEU A 142 -19.67 -2.24 18.97
C LEU A 142 -20.48 -1.51 17.88
N SER A 143 -21.69 -1.05 18.20
CA SER A 143 -22.54 -0.27 17.29
C SER A 143 -21.95 1.08 16.87
N SER A 144 -20.92 1.58 17.56
CA SER A 144 -20.19 2.80 17.19
C SER A 144 -19.00 2.53 16.26
N CYS A 145 -18.71 1.27 15.93
CA CYS A 145 -17.56 0.87 15.13
C CYS A 145 -18.03 0.30 13.78
N SER A 146 -17.39 0.69 12.69
CA SER A 146 -17.68 0.17 11.34
C SER A 146 -16.38 -0.08 10.59
N PRO A 147 -16.28 -1.16 9.78
CA PRO A 147 -15.12 -1.39 8.92
C PRO A 147 -14.74 -0.14 8.13
N GLY A 148 -13.45 0.02 7.86
CA GLY A 148 -12.90 1.16 7.14
C GLY A 148 -12.51 0.78 5.72
N ASP A 149 -12.62 1.74 4.80
CA ASP A 149 -12.16 1.60 3.43
C ASP A 149 -10.63 1.46 3.34
N PRO A 150 -10.10 0.92 2.22
CA PRO A 150 -8.67 0.89 1.92
C PRO A 150 -8.00 2.27 2.01
N THR A 151 -6.73 2.27 2.45
CA THR A 151 -5.98 3.52 2.63
C THR A 151 -4.53 3.41 2.16
N GLU A 152 -3.99 4.54 1.73
CA GLU A 152 -2.56 4.73 1.53
C GLU A 152 -1.94 5.38 2.78
N VAL A 153 -0.77 4.92 3.18
CA VAL A 153 0.00 5.49 4.29
C VAL A 153 1.35 5.98 3.79
N SER A 154 1.59 7.29 3.84
CA SER A 154 2.82 7.94 3.38
C SER A 154 3.60 8.54 4.54
N LEU A 155 4.93 8.52 4.45
CA LEU A 155 5.79 9.37 5.26
C LEU A 155 5.95 10.74 4.59
N LEU A 156 5.65 11.79 5.34
CA LEU A 156 5.86 13.16 4.91
C LEU A 156 7.33 13.58 5.11
N PRO A 157 7.82 14.59 4.38
CA PRO A 157 9.21 15.08 4.52
C PRO A 157 9.55 15.58 5.93
N ASP A 158 8.56 15.97 6.72
CA ASP A 158 8.71 16.41 8.11
C ASP A 158 8.73 15.26 9.12
N GLY A 159 8.72 14.00 8.65
CA GLY A 159 8.75 12.80 9.47
C GLY A 159 7.41 12.39 10.06
N ARG A 160 6.31 13.12 9.76
CA ARG A 160 4.95 12.70 10.12
C ARG A 160 4.43 11.65 9.17
N LEU A 161 3.41 10.93 9.62
CA LEU A 161 2.72 9.91 8.83
C LEU A 161 1.38 10.46 8.37
N GLN A 162 1.08 10.39 7.08
CA GLN A 162 -0.23 10.70 6.53
C GLN A 162 -0.92 9.41 6.11
N ARG A 163 -2.16 9.21 6.56
CA ARG A 163 -3.04 8.15 6.04
C ARG A 163 -4.18 8.79 5.26
N ALA A 164 -4.42 8.33 4.04
CA ALA A 164 -5.47 8.83 3.17
C ALA A 164 -6.31 7.68 2.60
N GLN A 165 -7.62 7.90 2.44
CA GLN A 165 -8.46 6.96 1.68
C GLN A 165 -7.99 6.87 0.23
N GLN A 166 -7.88 5.64 -0.29
CA GLN A 166 -7.57 5.41 -1.70
C GLN A 166 -8.59 6.13 -2.59
N GLY A 167 -8.13 6.76 -3.67
CA GLY A 167 -9.01 7.52 -4.58
C GLY A 167 -9.27 8.97 -4.18
N GLY A 168 -8.54 9.52 -3.19
CA GLY A 168 -8.54 10.96 -2.89
C GLY A 168 -9.62 11.42 -1.90
N GLY A 169 -10.05 10.52 -1.01
CA GLY A 169 -11.01 10.81 0.06
C GLY A 169 -10.38 11.51 1.27
N GLU A 170 -10.90 11.19 2.47
CA GLU A 170 -10.43 11.79 3.72
C GLU A 170 -8.97 11.44 4.01
N SER A 171 -8.25 12.34 4.68
CA SER A 171 -6.88 12.09 5.16
C SER A 171 -6.67 12.59 6.58
N LEU A 172 -5.73 11.96 7.28
CA LEU A 172 -5.32 12.33 8.62
C LEU A 172 -3.80 12.24 8.76
N THR A 173 -3.21 13.23 9.44
CA THR A 173 -1.77 13.26 9.72
C THR A 173 -1.52 12.90 11.18
N TYR A 174 -0.51 12.08 11.41
CA TYR A 174 -0.13 11.53 12.69
C TYR A 174 1.31 11.92 13.04
N THR A 175 1.55 12.10 14.33
CA THR A 175 2.88 12.34 14.89
C THR A 175 3.39 11.07 15.57
N ARG A 176 4.67 10.76 15.37
CA ARG A 176 5.32 9.62 16.05
C ARG A 176 5.25 9.79 17.57
N GLN A 177 5.09 8.69 18.29
CA GLN A 177 5.11 8.63 19.76
C GLN A 177 6.47 8.17 20.29
#